data_AF-A0A663N8F0-F1
#
_entry.id   AF-A0A663N8F0-F1
#
_cell.length_a   1.000
_cell.length_b   1.000
_cell.length_c   1.000
_cell.angle_alpha   90.00
_cell.angle_beta   90.00
_cell.angle_gamma   90.00
#
_symmetry.space_group_name_H-M   'P 1'
#
loop_
_entity.id
_entity.type
_entity.pdbx_description
1 polymer ?
#
loop_
_entity_poly.entity_id
_entity_poly.type
_entity_poly.pdbx_seq_one_letter_code
_entity_poly.pdbx_strand_id
1 'polypeptide(L)'
;GGGAQHAGRAGSGGCAGTARPGAFLQPLWQFPLWVLLFPELKLPIVFPPFSASSVHPGLNLSVCCFQLDLADLQKELDKSQSMFPENPSVWVKDLAGYLNYKLQAPRSDPLLSQHPHDYPYCLVSKDLRSIIRSLLGRSSGVLELFFDHCIYTMLQELDKAPGESLHGYRICIQAVLLDRPRIATMNLGKYLEVLRSHQNRPAKCLTVLWALGQAGFTDLHEGLKVWLGVMLPVLGIKSLSPYAVAYLDRLLTMHPNLTKGFGMIGPKDFFPLLDFAFMPNNSLPPRYADSPPAPPCPRSGLPLVAAAAHPPGLRHRVPPA
;
A
#
# COMPACT_ATOMS: atom_id res chain seq x y z
N GLY A 1 -10.95 -7.83 -71.08
CA GLY A 1 -9.57 -7.73 -71.58
C GLY A 1 -9.28 -6.28 -71.87
N GLY A 2 -8.08 -5.82 -71.52
CA GLY A 2 -7.65 -4.40 -71.45
C GLY A 2 -7.79 -3.61 -72.75
N GLY A 3 -7.53 -2.30 -72.78
CA GLY A 3 -6.96 -1.38 -71.80
C GLY A 3 -6.75 -0.01 -72.47
N ALA A 4 -6.39 1.01 -71.70
CA ALA A 4 -5.65 2.24 -72.09
C ALA A 4 -5.75 3.22 -70.90
N GLN A 5 -4.72 3.35 -70.08
CA GLN A 5 -3.54 4.23 -70.21
C GLN A 5 -3.78 5.72 -69.88
N HIS A 6 -2.99 6.14 -68.91
CA HIS A 6 -2.82 7.46 -68.31
C HIS A 6 -2.42 8.58 -69.28
N ALA A 7 -2.87 9.80 -68.95
CA ALA A 7 -2.12 11.04 -69.16
C ALA A 7 -2.57 12.09 -68.13
N GLY A 8 -1.64 12.88 -67.59
CA GLY A 8 -2.00 14.07 -66.79
C GLY A 8 -0.94 14.47 -65.77
N ARG A 9 0.00 15.30 -66.22
CA ARG A 9 1.17 15.85 -65.51
C ARG A 9 0.88 17.30 -65.09
N ALA A 10 1.71 17.81 -64.16
CA ALA A 10 1.91 19.22 -63.79
C ALA A 10 0.91 19.82 -62.78
N GLY A 11 1.31 20.65 -61.82
CA GLY A 11 2.63 21.23 -61.54
C GLY A 11 2.61 22.13 -60.30
N SER A 12 3.83 22.53 -59.91
CA SER A 12 4.25 23.76 -59.21
C SER A 12 3.16 24.77 -58.82
N GLY A 13 3.14 25.41 -57.66
CA GLY A 13 4.19 25.76 -56.70
C GLY A 13 3.73 27.04 -55.97
N GLY A 14 4.52 27.53 -55.03
CA GLY A 14 4.42 28.92 -54.56
C GLY A 14 3.98 29.11 -53.11
N CYS A 15 4.98 29.48 -52.29
CA CYS A 15 4.89 29.98 -50.93
C CYS A 15 4.05 31.26 -50.78
N ALA A 16 3.37 31.44 -49.64
CA ALA A 16 3.51 32.61 -48.76
C ALA A 16 2.58 32.54 -47.54
N GLY A 17 3.17 32.68 -46.35
CA GLY A 17 2.79 33.73 -45.40
C GLY A 17 1.45 33.66 -44.64
N THR A 18 1.60 33.54 -43.32
CA THR A 18 0.88 34.27 -42.25
C THR A 18 -0.37 33.67 -41.57
N ALA A 19 -0.21 33.58 -40.23
CA ALA A 19 -1.19 33.79 -39.16
C ALA A 19 -2.33 32.79 -38.92
N ARG A 20 -2.17 32.02 -37.82
CA ARG A 20 -3.24 31.50 -36.95
C ARG A 20 -4.11 32.66 -36.42
N PRO A 21 -5.42 32.47 -36.13
CA PRO A 21 -5.83 31.67 -34.97
C PRO A 21 -7.16 30.89 -35.13
N GLY A 22 -7.14 29.61 -34.80
CA GLY A 22 -8.35 28.77 -34.65
C GLY A 22 -8.29 28.05 -33.32
N ALA A 23 -9.17 28.46 -32.41
CA ALA A 23 -9.29 27.97 -31.05
C ALA A 23 -9.60 26.46 -31.00
N PHE A 24 -8.78 25.73 -30.24
CA PHE A 24 -9.06 24.35 -29.85
C PHE A 24 -10.11 24.36 -28.73
N LEU A 25 -11.34 23.95 -29.04
CA LEU A 25 -12.29 23.49 -28.04
C LEU A 25 -11.77 22.18 -27.45
N GLN A 26 -11.22 22.23 -26.22
CA GLN A 26 -10.93 21.05 -25.43
C GLN A 26 -12.20 20.55 -24.71
N PRO A 27 -12.44 19.23 -24.63
CA PRO A 27 -13.62 18.67 -23.96
C PRO A 27 -13.52 18.75 -22.43
N LEU A 28 -14.59 19.23 -21.80
CA LEU A 28 -14.80 19.49 -20.37
C LEU A 28 -14.80 18.25 -19.44
N TRP A 29 -14.15 17.15 -19.80
CA TRP A 29 -14.10 15.93 -18.98
C TRP A 29 -12.86 15.84 -18.06
N GLN A 30 -12.09 16.92 -17.95
CA GLN A 30 -10.80 16.95 -17.24
C GLN A 30 -10.84 17.73 -15.92
N PHE A 31 -12.03 17.97 -15.36
CA PHE A 31 -12.17 18.54 -14.03
C PHE A 31 -12.27 17.44 -12.97
N PRO A 32 -11.29 17.32 -12.06
CA PRO A 32 -11.39 16.36 -10.97
C PRO A 32 -12.56 16.75 -10.04
N LEU A 33 -13.49 15.83 -9.81
CA LEU A 33 -14.65 15.95 -8.92
C LEU A 33 -14.32 16.47 -7.50
N TRP A 34 -13.06 16.44 -7.07
CA TRP A 34 -12.60 17.01 -5.81
C TRP A 34 -12.61 18.55 -5.78
N VAL A 35 -12.47 19.23 -6.94
CA VAL A 35 -12.65 20.69 -7.05
C VAL A 35 -14.09 21.10 -6.70
N LEU A 36 -15.04 20.19 -6.90
CA LEU A 36 -16.45 20.38 -6.55
C LEU A 36 -16.77 19.98 -5.10
N LEU A 37 -15.95 19.14 -4.45
CA LEU A 37 -16.16 18.73 -3.06
C LEU A 37 -15.47 19.65 -2.03
N PHE A 38 -14.43 20.41 -2.41
CA PHE A 38 -13.68 21.28 -1.49
C PHE A 38 -13.24 22.60 -2.17
N PRO A 39 -14.13 23.61 -2.28
CA PRO A 39 -13.83 24.87 -2.97
C PRO A 39 -12.81 25.79 -2.25
N GLU A 40 -12.41 25.47 -1.01
CA GLU A 40 -11.56 26.31 -0.14
C GLU A 40 -10.04 26.06 -0.25
N LEU A 41 -9.58 25.13 -1.10
CA LEU A 41 -8.14 24.80 -1.22
C LEU A 41 -7.53 25.44 -2.48
N LYS A 42 -7.26 26.75 -2.44
CA LYS A 42 -6.39 27.41 -3.43
C LYS A 42 -4.93 27.42 -2.95
N LEU A 43 -4.15 26.59 -3.65
CA LEU A 43 -2.69 26.56 -3.81
C LEU A 43 -1.84 26.04 -2.63
N PRO A 44 -1.56 24.72 -2.57
CA PRO A 44 -0.28 24.24 -2.03
C PRO A 44 0.88 24.74 -2.90
N ILE A 45 2.11 24.69 -2.35
CA ILE A 45 3.34 25.08 -3.05
C ILE A 45 3.37 24.44 -4.43
N VAL A 46 3.37 25.27 -5.47
CA VAL A 46 3.54 24.81 -6.86
C VAL A 46 5.00 24.41 -7.01
N PHE A 47 5.27 23.11 -6.88
CA PHE A 47 6.54 22.56 -7.30
C PHE A 47 6.66 22.73 -8.82
N PRO A 48 7.83 23.14 -9.34
CA PRO A 48 8.02 23.38 -10.77
C PRO A 48 7.66 22.13 -11.59
N PRO A 49 7.13 22.31 -12.82
CA PRO A 49 6.78 21.19 -13.68
C PRO A 49 8.01 20.32 -13.94
N PHE A 50 7.80 19.01 -13.86
CA PHE A 50 8.77 17.97 -14.06
C PHE A 50 9.50 18.11 -15.39
N SER A 51 10.82 18.32 -15.35
CA SER A 51 11.71 17.93 -16.46
C SER A 51 12.01 16.45 -16.29
N ALA A 52 11.58 15.64 -17.24
CA ALA A 52 11.71 14.17 -17.25
C ALA A 52 13.15 13.66 -17.45
N SER A 53 14.11 14.25 -16.74
CA SER A 53 15.54 14.08 -17.02
C SER A 53 16.38 13.94 -15.76
N SER A 54 15.98 13.10 -14.78
CA SER A 54 16.96 12.55 -13.84
C SER A 54 16.46 11.33 -13.04
N VAL A 55 15.87 10.33 -13.69
CA VAL A 55 15.99 8.97 -13.10
C VAL A 55 17.41 8.52 -13.42
N HIS A 56 18.37 8.85 -12.55
CA HIS A 56 19.74 8.37 -12.72
C HIS A 56 19.74 6.84 -12.52
N PRO A 57 20.20 6.06 -13.50
CA PRO A 57 20.36 4.62 -13.33
C PRO A 57 21.46 4.38 -12.29
N GLY A 58 21.07 4.19 -11.02
CA GLY A 58 21.99 3.87 -9.93
C GLY A 58 21.64 4.42 -8.55
N LEU A 59 20.72 5.39 -8.42
CA LEU A 59 20.30 5.88 -7.10
C LEU A 59 19.26 4.95 -6.48
N ASN A 60 19.58 4.36 -5.34
CA ASN A 60 18.62 3.59 -4.54
C ASN A 60 18.01 4.49 -3.43
N LEU A 61 16.84 4.09 -2.93
CA LEU A 61 16.10 4.90 -1.94
C LEU A 61 16.92 5.18 -0.66
N SER A 62 17.78 4.24 -0.25
CA SER A 62 18.66 4.44 0.91
C SER A 62 19.62 5.61 0.72
N VAL A 63 20.19 5.79 -0.48
CA VAL A 63 21.08 6.93 -0.76
C VAL A 63 20.28 8.23 -0.75
N CYS A 64 19.09 8.26 -1.35
CA CYS A 64 18.23 9.45 -1.31
C CYS A 64 17.86 9.84 0.13
N CYS A 65 17.55 8.85 0.99
CA CYS A 65 17.26 9.11 2.41
C CYS A 65 18.48 9.64 3.16
N PHE A 66 19.68 9.17 2.84
CA PHE A 66 20.93 9.62 3.45
C PHE A 66 21.33 11.04 3.01
N GLN A 67 21.10 11.38 1.74
CA GLN A 67 21.44 12.68 1.16
C GLN A 67 20.40 13.78 1.42
N LEU A 68 19.29 13.44 2.09
CA LEU A 68 18.23 14.39 2.37
C LEU A 68 18.72 15.49 3.31
N ASP A 69 18.69 16.74 2.84
CA ASP A 69 19.02 17.90 3.66
C ASP A 69 17.86 18.22 4.61
N LEU A 70 18.06 17.89 5.89
CA LEU A 70 17.06 18.11 6.93
C LEU A 70 16.90 19.59 7.29
N ALA A 71 17.92 20.42 7.05
CA ALA A 71 17.82 21.86 7.28
C ALA A 71 16.96 22.53 6.21
N ASP A 72 17.11 22.12 4.95
CA ASP A 72 16.24 22.56 3.84
C ASP A 72 14.78 22.12 4.06
N LEU A 73 14.57 20.86 4.49
CA LEU A 73 13.24 20.37 4.88
C LEU A 73 12.63 21.23 5.99
N GLN A 74 13.38 21.46 7.08
CA GLN A 74 12.88 22.24 8.21
C GLN A 74 12.51 23.66 7.77
N LYS A 75 13.34 24.30 6.95
CA LYS A 75 13.07 25.63 6.40
C LYS A 75 11.78 25.67 5.59
N GLU A 76 11.53 24.67 4.73
CA GLU A 76 10.29 24.64 3.95
C GLU A 76 9.05 24.39 4.83
N LEU A 77 9.18 23.55 5.87
CA LEU A 77 8.11 23.35 6.84
C LEU A 77 7.82 24.61 7.67
N ASP A 78 8.85 25.34 8.08
CA ASP A 78 8.69 26.60 8.84
C ASP A 78 8.03 27.69 7.97
N LYS A 79 8.39 27.72 6.69
CA LYS A 79 7.73 28.58 5.70
C LYS A 79 6.26 28.20 5.52
N SER A 80 5.94 26.92 5.38
CA SER A 80 4.55 26.44 5.28
C SER A 80 3.73 26.81 6.52
N GLN A 81 4.30 26.59 7.71
CA GLN A 81 3.66 26.94 8.99
C GLN A 81 3.47 28.45 9.17
N SER A 82 4.43 29.28 8.77
CA SER A 82 4.31 30.74 8.88
C SER A 82 3.31 31.33 7.89
N MET A 83 3.21 30.78 6.68
CA MET A 83 2.22 31.22 5.68
C MET A 83 0.81 30.73 6.01
N PHE A 84 0.68 29.54 6.64
CA PHE A 84 -0.60 28.89 6.91
C PHE A 84 -0.72 28.40 8.37
N PRO A 85 -0.65 29.28 9.39
CA PRO A 85 -0.56 28.90 10.81
C PRO A 85 -1.78 28.15 11.36
N GLU A 86 -2.95 28.33 10.74
CA GLU A 86 -4.20 27.68 11.18
C GLU A 86 -4.61 26.50 10.28
N ASN A 87 -3.73 26.08 9.35
CA ASN A 87 -4.05 25.04 8.39
C ASN A 87 -3.05 23.86 8.45
N PRO A 88 -3.17 23.00 9.48
CA PRO A 88 -2.28 21.85 9.66
C PRO A 88 -2.34 20.85 8.50
N SER A 89 -3.41 20.87 7.68
CA SER A 89 -3.48 20.04 6.48
C SER A 89 -2.45 20.45 5.44
N VAL A 90 -2.11 21.73 5.32
CA VAL A 90 -1.11 22.20 4.35
C VAL A 90 0.27 21.68 4.75
N TRP A 91 0.63 21.75 6.04
CA TRP A 91 1.97 21.36 6.51
C TRP A 91 2.28 19.89 6.24
N VAL A 92 1.32 19.00 6.53
CA VAL A 92 1.51 17.56 6.31
C VAL A 92 1.55 17.19 4.83
N LYS A 93 0.79 17.91 4.00
CA LYS A 93 0.82 17.75 2.53
C LYS A 93 2.15 18.24 1.95
N ASP A 94 2.65 19.37 2.42
CA ASP A 94 3.96 19.91 2.01
C ASP A 94 5.10 18.99 2.45
N LEU A 95 5.02 18.40 3.65
CA LEU A 95 5.95 17.36 4.09
C LEU A 95 5.95 16.18 3.10
N ALA A 96 4.77 15.61 2.80
CA ALA A 96 4.67 14.47 1.90
C ALA A 96 5.18 14.81 0.49
N GLY A 97 4.81 15.99 -0.02
CA GLY A 97 5.24 16.50 -1.32
C GLY A 97 6.75 16.70 -1.39
N TYR A 98 7.36 17.35 -0.38
CA TYR A 98 8.80 17.56 -0.30
C TYR A 98 9.56 16.24 -0.26
N LEU A 99 9.14 15.31 0.61
CA LEU A 99 9.75 13.98 0.68
C LEU A 99 9.62 13.25 -0.64
N ASN A 100 8.46 13.30 -1.29
CA ASN A 100 8.27 12.65 -2.57
C ASN A 100 9.13 13.29 -3.67
N TYR A 101 9.29 14.61 -3.64
CA TYR A 101 10.11 15.37 -4.56
C TYR A 101 11.61 15.04 -4.41
N LYS A 102 12.13 14.93 -3.19
CA LYS A 102 13.55 14.65 -2.94
C LYS A 102 13.90 13.16 -3.05
N LEU A 103 12.98 12.26 -2.72
CA LEU A 103 13.21 10.82 -2.73
C LEU A 103 12.92 10.20 -4.11
N GLN A 104 13.63 10.68 -5.14
CA GLN A 104 13.55 10.15 -6.50
C GLN A 104 14.43 8.90 -6.64
N ALA A 105 13.89 7.75 -6.29
CA ALA A 105 14.49 6.46 -6.56
C ALA A 105 13.59 5.66 -7.51
N PRO A 106 14.15 4.72 -8.30
CA PRO A 106 13.35 3.82 -9.11
C PRO A 106 12.31 3.13 -8.25
N ARG A 107 11.11 3.01 -8.81
CA ARG A 107 9.99 2.35 -8.14
C ARG A 107 10.38 0.92 -7.77
N SER A 108 10.54 0.68 -6.47
CA SER A 108 10.45 -0.67 -5.91
C SER A 108 8.97 -0.98 -5.71
N ASP A 109 8.46 -2.05 -6.33
CA ASP A 109 7.13 -2.54 -5.99
C ASP A 109 7.21 -3.12 -4.58
N PRO A 110 6.47 -2.58 -3.60
CA PRO A 110 6.49 -3.11 -2.24
C PRO A 110 5.54 -4.31 -2.17
N LEU A 111 5.81 -5.32 -3.00
CA LEU A 111 5.31 -6.64 -2.73
C LEU A 111 5.93 -7.09 -1.41
N LEU A 112 5.09 -7.61 -0.51
CA LEU A 112 5.42 -7.93 0.88
C LEU A 112 6.67 -8.82 1.02
N SER A 113 7.04 -9.59 -0.01
CA SER A 113 8.17 -10.51 -0.01
C SER A 113 9.53 -9.86 -0.28
N GLN A 114 9.60 -8.69 -0.90
CA GLN A 114 10.88 -8.11 -1.32
C GLN A 114 11.55 -7.24 -0.24
N HIS A 115 10.76 -6.75 0.73
CA HIS A 115 11.22 -5.78 1.73
C HIS A 115 10.64 -6.04 3.14
N PRO A 116 11.35 -5.60 4.21
CA PRO A 116 10.82 -5.69 5.58
C PRO A 116 9.53 -4.85 5.73
N HIS A 117 8.74 -5.12 6.77
CA HIS A 117 7.36 -4.60 6.89
C HIS A 117 7.35 -3.09 7.12
N ASP A 118 8.43 -2.59 7.69
CA ASP A 118 8.69 -1.19 8.00
C ASP A 118 9.37 -0.44 6.83
N TYR A 119 9.61 -1.07 5.68
CA TYR A 119 10.09 -0.38 4.48
C TYR A 119 8.98 0.43 3.80
N PRO A 120 9.24 1.66 3.30
CA PRO A 120 10.53 2.36 3.29
C PRO A 120 10.87 3.16 4.55
N TYR A 121 9.97 3.28 5.52
CA TYR A 121 10.18 4.07 6.75
C TYR A 121 11.42 3.64 7.56
N CYS A 122 11.83 2.37 7.45
CA CYS A 122 13.03 1.82 8.07
C CYS A 122 14.33 2.50 7.62
N LEU A 123 14.35 3.08 6.40
CA LEU A 123 15.49 3.79 5.83
C LEU A 123 15.61 5.23 6.33
N VAL A 124 14.56 5.76 6.95
CA VAL A 124 14.53 7.14 7.44
C VAL A 124 15.40 7.30 8.69
N SER A 125 16.25 8.33 8.71
CA SER A 125 17.12 8.64 9.85
C SER A 125 16.33 8.99 11.12
N LYS A 126 16.94 8.83 12.29
CA LYS A 126 16.29 9.17 13.57
C LYS A 126 15.81 10.62 13.62
N ASP A 127 16.60 11.54 13.08
CA ASP A 127 16.29 12.97 13.07
C ASP A 127 15.08 13.27 12.16
N LEU A 128 15.04 12.69 10.96
CA LEU A 128 13.88 12.84 10.08
C LEU A 128 12.62 12.22 10.71
N ARG A 129 12.73 11.06 11.37
CA ARG A 129 11.60 10.48 12.12
C ARG A 129 11.11 11.42 13.21
N SER A 130 12.00 12.14 13.89
CA SER A 130 11.66 13.13 14.91
C SER A 130 10.88 14.30 14.31
N ILE A 131 11.35 14.86 13.19
CA ILE A 131 10.68 15.95 12.45
C ILE A 131 9.28 15.51 12.02
N ILE A 132 9.16 14.35 11.36
CA ILE A 132 7.87 13.81 10.90
C ILE A 132 6.93 13.63 12.10
N ARG A 133 7.37 12.97 13.18
CA ARG A 133 6.54 12.70 14.35
C ARG A 133 6.08 13.99 15.02
N SER A 134 6.95 14.97 15.16
CA SER A 134 6.63 16.28 15.74
C SER A 134 5.55 17.00 14.92
N LEU A 135 5.67 17.00 13.59
CA LEU A 135 4.68 17.61 12.71
C LEU A 135 3.32 16.88 12.78
N LEU A 136 3.33 15.55 12.66
CA LEU A 136 2.10 14.75 12.73
C LEU A 136 1.40 14.86 14.09
N GLY A 137 2.17 14.99 15.18
CA GLY A 137 1.63 15.22 16.53
C GLY A 137 0.86 16.54 16.62
N ARG A 138 1.38 17.61 16.02
CA ARG A 138 0.72 18.94 15.98
C ARG A 138 -0.43 19.00 14.98
N SER A 139 -0.47 18.10 14.00
CA SER A 139 -1.52 18.01 12.98
C SER A 139 -2.54 16.89 13.24
N SER A 140 -2.73 16.45 14.49
CA SER A 140 -3.53 15.26 14.81
C SER A 140 -4.97 15.31 14.28
N GLY A 141 -5.59 16.50 14.25
CA GLY A 141 -6.98 16.69 13.81
C GLY A 141 -7.22 16.49 12.31
N VAL A 142 -6.17 16.44 11.49
CA VAL A 142 -6.27 16.30 10.02
C VAL A 142 -5.69 14.99 9.48
N LEU A 143 -5.22 14.10 10.35
CA LEU A 143 -4.47 12.91 9.92
C LEU A 143 -5.30 11.90 9.12
N GLU A 144 -6.60 11.80 9.38
CA GLU A 144 -7.50 10.95 8.57
C GLU A 144 -7.59 11.46 7.12
N LEU A 145 -7.84 12.76 6.95
CA LEU A 145 -7.88 13.40 5.63
C LEU A 145 -6.52 13.38 4.94
N PHE A 146 -5.43 13.49 5.70
CA PHE A 146 -4.08 13.40 5.17
C PHE A 146 -3.74 11.98 4.70
N PHE A 147 -4.15 10.96 5.45
CA PHE A 147 -4.00 9.56 5.05
C PHE A 147 -4.72 9.28 3.73
N ASP A 148 -5.96 9.76 3.60
CA ASP A 148 -6.72 9.72 2.35
C ASP A 148 -5.99 10.42 1.21
N HIS A 149 -5.51 11.64 1.47
CA HIS A 149 -4.77 12.41 0.49
C HIS A 149 -3.56 11.62 -0.03
N CYS A 150 -2.74 11.04 0.85
CA CYS A 150 -1.60 10.23 0.42
C CYS A 150 -2.01 9.07 -0.48
N ILE A 151 -3.09 8.34 -0.15
CA ILE A 151 -3.58 7.22 -0.98
C ILE A 151 -4.04 7.73 -2.34
N TYR A 152 -4.97 8.69 -2.38
CA TYR A 152 -5.56 9.17 -3.63
C TYR A 152 -4.53 9.85 -4.52
N THR A 153 -3.58 10.59 -3.95
CA THR A 153 -2.47 11.16 -4.71
C THR A 153 -1.61 10.05 -5.31
N MET A 154 -1.21 9.03 -4.55
CA MET A 154 -0.50 7.87 -5.14
C MET A 154 -1.30 7.21 -6.27
N LEU A 155 -2.62 7.10 -6.16
CA LEU A 155 -3.47 6.54 -7.22
C LEU A 155 -3.54 7.41 -8.48
N GLN A 156 -3.43 8.73 -8.34
CA GLN A 156 -3.35 9.67 -9.46
C GLN A 156 -1.97 9.64 -10.11
N GLU A 157 -0.91 9.62 -9.32
CA GLU A 157 0.47 9.51 -9.80
C GLU A 157 0.70 8.22 -10.61
N LEU A 158 -0.01 7.14 -10.27
CA LEU A 158 0.02 5.89 -11.02
C LEU A 158 -0.57 5.98 -12.45
N ASP A 159 -1.36 7.01 -12.76
CA ASP A 159 -1.84 7.26 -14.13
C ASP A 159 -0.84 8.07 -14.96
N LYS A 160 0.14 8.72 -14.33
CA LYS A 160 1.17 9.50 -15.02
C LYS A 160 2.26 8.60 -15.59
N ALA A 161 3.19 9.21 -16.33
CA ALA A 161 4.26 8.49 -17.00
C ALA A 161 5.01 7.56 -16.02
N PRO A 162 5.36 6.34 -16.43
CA PRO A 162 6.05 5.39 -15.57
C PRO A 162 7.42 5.95 -15.17
N GLY A 163 7.59 6.29 -13.89
CA GLY A 163 8.86 6.81 -13.37
C GLY A 163 8.78 7.68 -12.13
N GLU A 164 7.60 8.23 -11.80
CA GLU A 164 7.48 9.07 -10.59
C GLU A 164 7.51 8.23 -9.31
N SER A 165 8.35 8.66 -8.36
CA SER A 165 8.47 8.06 -7.03
C SER A 165 7.19 8.28 -6.21
N LEU A 166 6.86 7.30 -5.36
CA LEU A 166 5.77 7.38 -4.37
C LEU A 166 6.31 7.33 -2.94
N HIS A 167 7.62 7.42 -2.75
CA HIS A 167 8.27 7.11 -1.47
C HIS A 167 7.89 8.08 -0.35
N GLY A 168 7.69 9.37 -0.65
CA GLY A 168 7.29 10.35 0.35
C GLY A 168 5.92 10.03 0.97
N TYR A 169 4.94 9.72 0.12
CA TYR A 169 3.60 9.33 0.57
C TYR A 169 3.61 8.02 1.36
N ARG A 170 4.42 7.04 0.95
CA ARG A 170 4.58 5.77 1.67
C ARG A 170 5.17 5.95 3.06
N ILE A 171 6.21 6.77 3.18
CA ILE A 171 6.84 7.15 4.46
C ILE A 171 5.82 7.81 5.39
N CYS A 172 5.04 8.77 4.87
CA CYS A 172 4.01 9.46 5.65
C CYS A 172 2.90 8.51 6.12
N ILE A 173 2.42 7.62 5.25
CA ILE A 173 1.42 6.59 5.63
C ILE A 173 1.93 5.71 6.77
N GLN A 174 3.16 5.20 6.66
CA GLN A 174 3.76 4.38 7.71
C GLN A 174 3.93 5.16 9.01
N ALA A 175 4.37 6.43 8.95
CA ALA A 175 4.52 7.27 10.13
C ALA A 175 3.18 7.53 10.84
N VAL A 176 2.10 7.77 10.08
CA VAL A 176 0.75 7.98 10.64
C VAL A 176 0.24 6.70 11.32
N LEU A 177 0.34 5.55 10.65
CA LEU A 177 -0.22 4.30 11.13
C LEU A 177 0.65 3.61 12.19
N LEU A 178 1.91 4.02 12.35
CA LEU A 178 2.76 3.62 13.47
C LEU A 178 2.19 4.10 14.81
N ASP A 179 1.57 5.28 14.83
CA ASP A 179 1.00 5.91 16.03
C ASP A 179 -0.53 5.74 16.12
N ARG A 180 -1.23 5.84 14.99
CA ARG A 180 -2.70 5.81 14.91
C ARG A 180 -3.22 4.80 13.88
N PRO A 181 -3.04 3.48 14.13
CA PRO A 181 -3.44 2.43 13.18
C PRO A 181 -4.93 2.43 12.84
N ARG A 182 -5.79 2.87 13.77
CA ARG A 182 -7.24 2.97 13.56
C ARG A 182 -7.65 3.87 12.38
N ILE A 183 -6.83 4.84 11.98
CA ILE A 183 -7.13 5.70 10.83
C ILE A 183 -7.40 4.87 9.57
N ALA A 184 -6.65 3.77 9.37
CA ALA A 184 -6.85 2.90 8.20
C ALA A 184 -8.19 2.16 8.21
N THR A 185 -8.83 1.97 9.37
CA THR A 185 -10.01 1.12 9.53
C THR A 185 -11.30 1.90 9.80
N MET A 186 -11.23 3.22 9.99
CA MET A 186 -12.40 4.07 10.21
C MET A 186 -13.42 4.01 9.07
N ASN A 187 -12.96 3.83 7.83
CA ASN A 187 -13.84 3.76 6.66
C ASN A 187 -13.36 2.75 5.61
N LEU A 188 -13.35 1.46 5.96
CA LEU A 188 -12.99 0.37 5.05
C LEU A 188 -13.93 0.28 3.83
N GLY A 189 -15.21 0.62 4.01
CA GLY A 189 -16.21 0.61 2.93
C GLY A 189 -15.81 1.53 1.77
N LYS A 190 -15.31 2.73 2.05
CA LYS A 190 -14.81 3.65 1.02
C LYS A 190 -13.71 3.02 0.17
N TYR A 191 -12.73 2.37 0.81
CA TYR A 191 -11.60 1.78 0.07
C TYR A 191 -12.00 0.50 -0.68
N LEU A 192 -12.98 -0.25 -0.18
CA LEU A 192 -13.58 -1.35 -0.95
C LEU A 192 -14.18 -0.86 -2.27
N GLU A 193 -14.89 0.26 -2.26
CA GLU A 193 -15.43 0.85 -3.49
C GLU A 193 -14.33 1.30 -4.45
N VAL A 194 -13.23 1.86 -3.92
CA VAL A 194 -12.02 2.17 -4.72
C VAL A 194 -11.41 0.91 -5.34
N LEU A 195 -11.36 -0.20 -4.60
CA LEU A 195 -10.87 -1.47 -5.16
C LEU A 195 -11.79 -1.99 -6.26
N ARG A 196 -13.11 -1.92 -6.06
CA ARG A 196 -14.13 -2.34 -7.04
C ARG A 196 -14.04 -1.52 -8.33
N SER A 197 -13.83 -0.21 -8.24
CA SER A 197 -13.71 0.66 -9.42
C SER A 197 -12.40 0.47 -10.19
N HIS A 198 -11.35 -0.06 -9.53
CA HIS A 198 -10.02 -0.25 -10.11
C HIS A 198 -9.59 -1.71 -10.28
N GLN A 199 -10.50 -2.70 -10.22
CA GLN A 199 -10.15 -4.14 -10.30
C GLN A 199 -9.30 -4.51 -11.54
N ASN A 200 -9.48 -3.80 -12.66
CA ASN A 200 -8.71 -3.99 -13.90
C ASN A 200 -7.34 -3.29 -13.90
N ARG A 201 -6.95 -2.63 -12.80
CA ARG A 201 -5.70 -1.87 -12.63
C ARG A 201 -4.95 -2.37 -11.40
N PRO A 202 -4.29 -3.55 -11.45
CA PRO A 202 -3.70 -4.19 -10.27
C PRO A 202 -2.76 -3.31 -9.46
N ALA A 203 -1.95 -2.47 -10.09
CA ALA A 203 -1.03 -1.55 -9.39
C ALA A 203 -1.74 -0.57 -8.46
N LYS A 204 -2.93 -0.06 -8.85
CA LYS A 204 -3.74 0.82 -8.01
C LYS A 204 -4.31 0.07 -6.83
N CYS A 205 -4.90 -1.10 -7.08
CA CYS A 205 -5.44 -1.95 -6.03
C CYS A 205 -4.36 -2.35 -5.00
N LEU A 206 -3.21 -2.82 -5.46
CA LEU A 206 -2.07 -3.18 -4.59
C LEU A 206 -1.59 -1.99 -3.76
N THR A 207 -1.66 -0.77 -4.29
CA THR A 207 -1.31 0.44 -3.54
C THR A 207 -2.28 0.71 -2.39
N VAL A 208 -3.59 0.53 -2.61
CA VAL A 208 -4.61 0.62 -1.56
C VAL A 208 -4.43 -0.48 -0.52
N LEU A 209 -4.27 -1.74 -0.96
CA LEU A 209 -4.06 -2.88 -0.06
C LEU A 209 -2.81 -2.67 0.81
N TRP A 210 -1.72 -2.18 0.22
CA TRP A 210 -0.49 -1.87 0.94
C TRP A 210 -0.66 -0.75 1.97
N ALA A 211 -1.36 0.33 1.62
CA ALA A 211 -1.54 1.46 2.50
C ALA A 211 -2.37 1.09 3.74
N LEU A 212 -3.49 0.39 3.54
CA LEU A 212 -4.34 -0.07 4.63
C LEU A 212 -3.65 -1.13 5.48
N GLY A 213 -2.91 -2.05 4.84
CA GLY A 213 -2.21 -3.13 5.51
C GLY A 213 -1.20 -2.65 6.56
N GLN A 214 -0.66 -1.43 6.44
CA GLN A 214 0.30 -0.90 7.40
C GLN A 214 -0.22 -0.85 8.84
N ALA A 215 -1.54 -0.67 9.04
CA ALA A 215 -2.15 -0.66 10.38
C ALA A 215 -1.93 -1.98 11.13
N GLY A 216 -1.85 -3.10 10.40
CA GLY A 216 -1.65 -4.42 10.99
C GLY A 216 -0.27 -4.66 11.57
N PHE A 217 0.76 -3.93 11.16
CA PHE A 217 2.12 -4.16 11.67
C PHE A 217 2.34 -3.57 13.07
N THR A 218 1.47 -2.66 13.52
CA THR A 218 1.46 -2.14 14.90
C THR A 218 0.34 -2.72 15.74
N ASP A 219 -0.82 -2.99 15.13
CA ASP A 219 -2.01 -3.47 15.84
C ASP A 219 -2.64 -4.65 15.10
N LEU A 220 -2.54 -5.85 15.70
CA LEU A 220 -3.11 -7.08 15.12
C LEU A 220 -4.60 -6.94 14.84
N HIS A 221 -5.35 -6.28 15.74
CA HIS A 221 -6.79 -6.13 15.61
C HIS A 221 -7.15 -5.22 14.43
N GLU A 222 -6.43 -4.11 14.25
CA GLU A 222 -6.64 -3.27 13.06
C GLU A 222 -6.19 -3.97 11.78
N GLY A 223 -5.10 -4.76 11.82
CA GLY A 223 -4.66 -5.59 10.69
C GLY A 223 -5.68 -6.64 10.26
N LEU A 224 -6.28 -7.34 11.22
CA LEU A 224 -7.32 -8.33 10.96
C LEU A 224 -8.61 -7.68 10.42
N LYS A 225 -8.98 -6.47 10.88
CA LYS A 225 -10.09 -5.72 10.27
C LYS A 225 -9.83 -5.38 8.82
N VAL A 226 -8.63 -4.89 8.50
CA VAL A 226 -8.24 -4.62 7.11
C VAL A 226 -8.30 -5.90 6.29
N TRP A 227 -7.78 -7.01 6.83
CA TRP A 227 -7.76 -8.26 6.10
C TRP A 227 -9.17 -8.79 5.83
N LEU A 228 -10.02 -8.92 6.86
CA LEU A 228 -11.40 -9.40 6.74
C LEU A 228 -12.26 -8.45 5.90
N GLY A 229 -12.12 -7.14 6.12
CA GLY A 229 -12.96 -6.12 5.49
C GLY A 229 -12.56 -5.78 4.05
N VAL A 230 -11.29 -5.96 3.68
CA VAL A 230 -10.76 -5.45 2.39
C VAL A 230 -10.00 -6.51 1.60
N MET A 231 -9.16 -7.32 2.24
CA MET A 231 -8.32 -8.30 1.55
C MET A 231 -9.03 -9.63 1.25
N LEU A 232 -9.92 -10.07 2.14
CA LEU A 232 -10.73 -11.27 1.96
C LEU A 232 -11.62 -11.18 0.70
N PRO A 233 -12.34 -10.07 0.44
CA PRO A 233 -13.13 -9.92 -0.79
C PRO A 233 -12.33 -9.98 -2.10
N VAL A 234 -11.02 -9.72 -2.08
CA VAL A 234 -10.18 -9.75 -3.29
C VAL A 234 -9.44 -11.08 -3.50
N LEU A 235 -9.63 -12.08 -2.62
CA LEU A 235 -9.02 -13.40 -2.79
C LEU A 235 -9.45 -14.10 -4.09
N GLY A 236 -10.65 -13.80 -4.60
CA GLY A 236 -11.10 -14.30 -5.91
C GLY A 236 -10.41 -13.65 -7.12
N ILE A 237 -9.65 -12.58 -6.93
CA ILE A 237 -9.00 -11.83 -8.01
C ILE A 237 -7.53 -12.27 -8.11
N LYS A 238 -7.20 -13.05 -9.13
CA LYS A 238 -5.87 -13.67 -9.33
C LYS A 238 -4.69 -12.70 -9.25
N SER A 239 -4.87 -11.45 -9.67
CA SER A 239 -3.81 -10.43 -9.66
C SER A 239 -3.58 -9.79 -8.28
N LEU A 240 -4.51 -9.96 -7.34
CA LEU A 240 -4.47 -9.35 -5.99
C LEU A 240 -4.35 -10.39 -4.88
N SER A 241 -4.86 -11.59 -5.11
CA SER A 241 -4.86 -12.68 -4.13
C SER A 241 -3.48 -13.04 -3.57
N PRO A 242 -2.35 -13.02 -4.33
CA PRO A 242 -1.05 -13.32 -3.75
C PRO A 242 -0.65 -12.32 -2.66
N TYR A 243 -1.01 -11.05 -2.84
CA TYR A 243 -0.75 -10.01 -1.84
C TYR A 243 -1.56 -10.24 -0.58
N ALA A 244 -2.87 -10.50 -0.72
CA ALA A 244 -3.78 -10.73 0.41
C ALA A 244 -3.36 -11.94 1.26
N VAL A 245 -2.89 -13.02 0.62
CA VAL A 245 -2.38 -14.22 1.31
C VAL A 245 -1.06 -13.91 2.01
N ALA A 246 -0.09 -13.32 1.31
CA ALA A 246 1.21 -12.96 1.88
C ALA A 246 1.08 -11.96 3.04
N TYR A 247 0.08 -11.08 3.00
CA TYR A 247 -0.20 -10.14 4.08
C TYR A 247 -0.62 -10.87 5.35
N LEU A 248 -1.58 -11.80 5.25
CA LEU A 248 -2.07 -12.53 6.42
C LEU A 248 -0.95 -13.35 7.06
N ASP A 249 -0.19 -14.08 6.26
CA ASP A 249 0.95 -14.87 6.72
C ASP A 249 1.95 -13.99 7.52
N ARG A 250 2.30 -12.83 6.96
CA ARG A 250 3.18 -11.87 7.61
C ARG A 250 2.57 -11.27 8.88
N LEU A 251 1.28 -10.93 8.85
CA LEU A 251 0.55 -10.37 10.00
C LEU A 251 0.58 -11.34 11.18
N LEU A 252 0.25 -12.62 10.94
CA LEU A 252 0.23 -13.65 11.97
C LEU A 252 1.64 -13.99 12.49
N THR A 253 2.65 -13.96 11.61
CA THR A 253 4.05 -14.19 12.01
C THR A 253 4.60 -13.04 12.85
N MET A 254 4.19 -11.81 12.58
CA MET A 254 4.65 -10.60 13.30
C MET A 254 4.07 -10.48 14.71
N HIS A 255 2.88 -11.01 14.95
CA HIS A 255 2.19 -10.89 16.24
C HIS A 255 2.26 -12.20 17.02
N PRO A 256 3.13 -12.32 18.04
CA PRO A 256 3.27 -13.57 18.81
C PRO A 256 2.05 -13.87 19.67
N ASN A 257 1.28 -12.84 20.04
CA ASN A 257 0.08 -13.00 20.84
C ASN A 257 -1.18 -12.81 20.00
N LEU A 258 -1.66 -13.92 19.44
CA LEU A 258 -2.88 -13.97 18.65
C LEU A 258 -4.16 -13.80 19.49
N THR A 259 -4.07 -13.77 20.84
CA THR A 259 -5.27 -13.60 21.68
C THR A 259 -5.97 -12.26 21.44
N LYS A 260 -5.22 -11.25 20.99
CA LYS A 260 -5.76 -9.93 20.59
C LYS A 260 -6.69 -9.97 19.38
N GLY A 261 -6.62 -11.04 18.59
CA GLY A 261 -7.51 -11.30 17.45
C GLY A 261 -8.72 -12.18 17.79
N PHE A 262 -8.90 -12.64 19.03
CA PHE A 262 -10.04 -13.49 19.37
C PHE A 262 -11.36 -12.75 19.20
N GLY A 263 -12.38 -13.47 18.74
CA GLY A 263 -13.71 -12.92 18.48
C GLY A 263 -13.81 -12.05 17.24
N MET A 264 -12.71 -11.82 16.51
CA MET A 264 -12.73 -11.06 15.26
C MET A 264 -13.28 -11.84 14.08
N ILE A 265 -12.98 -13.14 14.02
CA ILE A 265 -13.50 -14.03 12.98
C ILE A 265 -14.80 -14.64 13.51
N GLY A 266 -15.92 -14.14 13.02
CA GLY A 266 -17.23 -14.72 13.31
C GLY A 266 -17.59 -15.83 12.31
N PRO A 267 -18.69 -16.56 12.54
CA PRO A 267 -19.19 -17.55 11.57
C PRO A 267 -19.38 -16.99 10.16
N LYS A 268 -19.81 -15.71 10.06
CA LYS A 268 -20.01 -15.00 8.78
C LYS A 268 -18.71 -14.83 7.96
N ASP A 269 -17.58 -14.76 8.65
CA ASP A 269 -16.26 -14.59 8.03
C ASP A 269 -15.59 -15.96 7.83
N PHE A 270 -15.90 -16.92 8.70
CA PHE A 270 -15.33 -18.27 8.70
C PHE A 270 -15.74 -19.10 7.48
N PHE A 271 -17.02 -19.09 7.08
CA PHE A 271 -17.46 -19.89 5.93
C PHE A 271 -16.83 -19.44 4.61
N PRO A 272 -16.79 -18.14 4.25
CA PRO A 272 -16.09 -17.67 3.06
C PRO A 272 -14.61 -18.08 3.03
N LEU A 273 -13.96 -18.17 4.20
CA LEU A 273 -12.57 -18.63 4.30
C LEU A 273 -12.41 -20.11 3.98
N LEU A 274 -13.29 -20.94 4.54
CA LEU A 274 -13.30 -22.37 4.22
C LEU A 274 -13.62 -22.58 2.74
N ASP A 275 -14.63 -21.90 2.22
CA ASP A 275 -15.02 -21.99 0.81
C ASP A 275 -13.83 -21.66 -0.08
N PHE A 276 -13.12 -20.55 0.17
CA PHE A 276 -11.93 -20.21 -0.60
C PHE A 276 -10.81 -21.26 -0.47
N ALA A 277 -10.53 -21.74 0.77
CA ALA A 277 -9.46 -22.69 1.03
C ALA A 277 -9.68 -24.04 0.36
N PHE A 278 -10.94 -24.49 0.27
CA PHE A 278 -11.30 -25.78 -0.33
C PHE A 278 -11.79 -25.67 -1.78
N MET A 279 -11.91 -24.46 -2.34
CA MET A 279 -12.26 -24.27 -3.75
C MET A 279 -11.13 -24.77 -4.67
N PRO A 280 -11.43 -25.59 -5.69
CA PRO A 280 -10.43 -26.04 -6.65
C PRO A 280 -9.82 -24.86 -7.42
N ASN A 281 -8.53 -24.93 -7.72
CA ASN A 281 -7.77 -23.89 -8.45
C ASN A 281 -7.74 -22.51 -7.78
N ASN A 282 -7.77 -22.46 -6.45
CA ASN A 282 -7.55 -21.22 -5.71
C ASN A 282 -6.08 -20.73 -5.85
N SER A 283 -5.78 -19.58 -5.23
CA SER A 283 -4.45 -18.96 -5.31
C SER A 283 -3.48 -19.48 -4.24
N LEU A 284 -3.87 -20.48 -3.44
CA LEU A 284 -3.01 -21.07 -2.43
C LEU A 284 -2.06 -22.08 -3.10
N PRO A 285 -0.82 -22.24 -2.60
CA PRO A 285 0.06 -23.30 -3.08
C PRO A 285 -0.62 -24.67 -2.92
N PRO A 286 -0.43 -25.60 -3.86
CA PRO A 286 -0.92 -26.97 -3.71
C PRO A 286 -0.10 -27.68 -2.62
N ARG A 287 -0.46 -27.47 -1.36
CA ARG A 287 0.00 -28.24 -0.21
C ARG A 287 -1.19 -28.39 0.74
N TYR A 288 -1.43 -29.63 1.19
CA TYR A 288 -2.54 -30.16 2.01
C TYR A 288 -3.60 -31.03 1.33
N ALA A 289 -3.55 -31.30 0.02
CA ALA A 289 -4.44 -32.31 -0.59
C ALA A 289 -4.05 -33.77 -0.26
N ASP A 290 -2.78 -34.02 0.13
CA ASP A 290 -2.23 -35.37 0.38
C ASP A 290 -1.95 -35.70 1.85
N SER A 291 -2.44 -34.88 2.81
CA SER A 291 -2.34 -35.23 4.23
C SER A 291 -3.66 -35.84 4.69
N PRO A 292 -3.69 -37.09 5.22
CA PRO A 292 -4.91 -37.66 5.76
C PRO A 292 -5.44 -36.75 6.89
N PRO A 293 -6.77 -36.63 7.06
CA PRO A 293 -7.35 -35.78 8.08
C PRO A 293 -6.80 -36.19 9.45
N ALA A 294 -6.28 -35.20 10.19
CA ALA A 294 -5.89 -35.42 11.58
C ALA A 294 -7.10 -35.96 12.36
N PRO A 295 -6.93 -36.99 13.22
CA PRO A 295 -8.03 -37.52 14.00
C PRO A 295 -8.60 -36.42 14.90
N PRO A 296 -9.93 -36.40 15.12
CA PRO A 296 -10.57 -35.38 15.94
C PRO A 296 -9.99 -35.41 17.36
N CYS A 297 -9.48 -34.26 17.83
CA CYS A 297 -9.08 -34.09 19.22
C CYS A 297 -10.27 -34.40 20.16
N PRO A 298 -10.10 -35.26 21.17
CA PRO A 298 -11.17 -35.58 22.11
C PRO A 298 -11.53 -34.35 22.95
N ARG A 299 -12.82 -34.01 22.98
CA ARG A 299 -13.38 -32.97 23.85
C ARG A 299 -13.03 -33.26 25.31
N SER A 300 -12.63 -32.21 26.02
CA SER A 300 -12.26 -32.20 27.43
C SER A 300 -13.41 -32.66 28.34
N GLY A 301 -13.11 -33.68 29.14
CA GLY A 301 -13.70 -33.94 30.45
C GLY A 301 -12.57 -34.38 31.38
N LEU A 302 -12.00 -33.44 32.15
CA LEU A 302 -11.01 -33.68 33.22
C LEU A 302 -11.65 -34.47 34.40
N PRO A 303 -10.88 -34.96 35.40
CA PRO A 303 -9.44 -35.28 35.47
C PRO A 303 -9.17 -36.68 36.09
N LEU A 304 -8.00 -37.29 35.86
CA LEU A 304 -7.44 -38.17 36.88
C LEU A 304 -5.90 -38.15 36.90
N VAL A 305 -5.43 -37.79 38.09
CA VAL A 305 -4.07 -37.79 38.61
C VAL A 305 -3.45 -39.20 38.49
N ALA A 306 -2.21 -39.30 38.02
CA ALA A 306 -1.12 -40.04 38.68
C ALA A 306 0.17 -40.01 37.86
N ALA A 307 1.18 -39.40 38.44
CA ALA A 307 2.58 -39.55 38.08
C ALA A 307 3.13 -40.90 38.57
N ALA A 308 4.05 -41.50 37.81
CA ALA A 308 5.24 -42.28 38.25
C ALA A 308 5.74 -43.09 37.03
N ALA A 309 6.86 -42.73 36.40
CA ALA A 309 8.25 -42.95 36.83
C ALA A 309 8.76 -44.39 36.62
N HIS A 310 9.89 -44.44 35.88
CA HIS A 310 10.94 -45.46 35.74
C HIS A 310 10.86 -46.57 34.66
N PRO A 311 11.97 -46.79 33.92
CA PRO A 311 12.22 -47.99 33.12
C PRO A 311 12.97 -49.04 33.97
N PRO A 312 12.75 -50.36 33.78
CA PRO A 312 13.61 -51.36 34.39
C PRO A 312 14.63 -51.91 33.37
N GLY A 313 15.91 -51.70 33.67
CA GLY A 313 17.00 -52.51 33.17
C GLY A 313 17.48 -53.48 34.25
N LEU A 314 17.71 -54.73 33.83
CA LEU A 314 18.47 -55.81 34.49
C LEU A 314 17.89 -56.48 35.75
N ARG A 315 17.67 -57.81 35.67
CA ARG A 315 18.49 -58.82 36.40
C ARG A 315 18.16 -60.28 36.02
N HIS A 316 19.23 -60.98 35.64
CA HIS A 316 19.67 -62.36 35.95
C HIS A 316 18.74 -63.61 35.95
N ARG A 317 19.16 -64.57 35.10
CA ARG A 317 19.41 -66.02 35.27
C ARG A 317 18.47 -66.89 36.12
N VAL A 318 17.99 -67.99 35.52
CA VAL A 318 17.92 -69.36 36.09
C VAL A 318 18.09 -70.40 34.94
N PRO A 319 18.83 -71.53 35.12
CA PRO A 319 19.03 -72.60 34.12
C PRO A 319 17.98 -73.73 34.25
N PRO A 320 17.97 -74.77 33.37
CA PRO A 320 18.58 -76.05 33.80
C PRO A 320 19.12 -76.99 32.67
N ALA A 321 19.90 -77.98 33.16
CA ALA A 321 20.20 -79.35 32.69
C ALA A 321 20.49 -79.64 31.20
#